data_AF-A0A0K8Q1F0-F1
#
_entry.id   AF-A0A0K8Q1F0-F1
#
_cell.length_a   1.000
_cell.length_b   1.000
_cell.length_c   1.000
_cell.angle_alpha   90.00
_cell.angle_beta   90.00
_cell.angle_gamma   90.00
#
_symmetry.space_group_name_H-M   'P 1'
#
loop_
_entity.id
_entity.type
_entity.pdbx_description
1 polymer ?
#
loop_
_entity_poly.entity_id
_entity_poly.type
_entity_poly.pdbx_seq_one_letter_code
_entity_poly.pdbx_strand_id
1 'polypeptide(L)'
;MWAAAGSDLIATHFHVALNDVTYWLRALFFIGPIIAFTVTKRVALALQRKDREIALHGRETGRIVRLPHGEFIEVHAPLDEHKRYKLVGFESPVPLPAVPNEHGVVTSKEKRRAKLSQWFFEDRVAPATPAELEAAHGHHGAHEAIEPAESQKTLSH
;
A
#
# COMPACT_ATOMS: atom_id res chain seq x y z
N MET A 1 3.27 -27.06 -6.60
CA MET A 1 3.50 -28.53 -6.70
C MET A 1 2.24 -29.29 -7.10
N TRP A 2 1.06 -28.93 -6.61
CA TRP A 2 -0.22 -29.58 -7.00
C TRP A 2 -0.51 -29.55 -8.51
N ALA A 3 -0.18 -28.46 -9.21
CA ALA A 3 -0.37 -28.35 -10.66
C ALA A 3 0.46 -29.37 -11.47
N ALA A 4 1.60 -29.84 -10.94
CA ALA A 4 2.40 -30.86 -11.62
C ALA A 4 1.74 -32.23 -11.58
N ALA A 5 0.87 -32.51 -10.60
CA ALA A 5 0.08 -33.74 -10.55
C ALA A 5 -1.05 -33.75 -11.60
N GLY A 6 -1.36 -32.61 -12.24
CA GLY A 6 -2.36 -32.47 -13.30
C GLY A 6 -1.75 -32.18 -14.68
N SER A 7 -0.45 -32.40 -14.89
CA SER A 7 0.23 -32.09 -16.17
C SER A 7 -0.43 -32.77 -17.37
N ASP A 8 -0.95 -33.98 -17.18
CA ASP A 8 -1.56 -34.77 -18.25
C ASP A 8 -2.94 -34.21 -18.64
N LEU A 9 -3.71 -33.71 -17.66
CA LEU A 9 -4.94 -32.96 -17.94
C LEU A 9 -4.63 -31.66 -18.69
N ILE A 10 -3.56 -30.95 -18.30
CA ILE A 10 -3.14 -29.73 -18.99
C ILE A 10 -2.76 -30.06 -20.45
N ALA A 11 -1.95 -31.10 -20.67
CA ALA A 11 -1.54 -31.52 -22.00
C ALA A 11 -2.74 -31.86 -22.90
N THR A 12 -3.72 -32.61 -22.36
CA THR A 12 -4.90 -33.02 -23.12
C THR A 12 -5.90 -31.89 -23.38
N HIS A 13 -6.15 -31.00 -22.42
CA HIS A 13 -7.14 -29.92 -22.59
C HIS A 13 -6.60 -28.76 -23.41
N PHE A 14 -5.32 -28.42 -23.23
CA PHE A 14 -4.67 -27.35 -23.97
C PHE A 14 -3.97 -27.84 -25.24
N HIS A 15 -4.04 -29.15 -25.54
CA HIS A 15 -3.47 -29.78 -26.75
C HIS A 15 -1.97 -29.47 -26.94
N VAL A 16 -1.22 -29.46 -25.84
CA VAL A 16 0.23 -29.20 -25.81
C VAL A 16 1.01 -30.45 -25.45
N ALA A 17 2.27 -30.54 -25.87
CA ALA A 17 3.09 -31.70 -25.56
C ALA A 17 3.37 -31.80 -24.06
N LEU A 18 3.29 -33.01 -23.51
CA LEU A 18 3.54 -33.30 -22.09
C LEU A 18 4.97 -32.87 -21.67
N ASN A 19 5.95 -33.07 -22.55
CA ASN A 19 7.33 -32.62 -22.34
C ASN A 19 7.41 -31.10 -22.16
N ASP A 20 6.69 -30.33 -22.98
CA ASP A 20 6.66 -28.87 -22.87
C ASP A 20 6.05 -28.43 -21.54
N VAL A 21 4.93 -29.03 -21.13
CA VAL A 21 4.31 -28.79 -19.82
C VAL A 21 5.32 -29.05 -18.70
N THR A 22 6.08 -30.15 -18.79
CA THR A 22 7.09 -30.50 -17.79
C THR A 22 8.23 -29.49 -17.75
N TYR A 23 8.75 -29.06 -18.89
CA TYR A 23 9.81 -28.04 -18.94
C TYR A 23 9.34 -26.69 -18.38
N TRP A 24 8.11 -26.28 -18.71
CA TRP A 24 7.52 -25.06 -18.15
C TRP A 24 7.33 -25.13 -16.64
N LEU A 25 6.82 -26.24 -16.12
CA LEU A 25 6.66 -26.43 -14.67
C LEU A 25 8.01 -26.41 -13.94
N ARG A 26 9.06 -26.97 -14.53
CA ARG A 26 10.43 -26.91 -13.98
C ARG A 26 10.98 -25.48 -13.97
N ALA A 27 10.76 -24.72 -15.03
CA ALA A 27 11.16 -23.32 -15.07
C ALA A 27 10.39 -22.49 -14.03
N LEU A 28 9.06 -22.64 -13.98
CA LEU A 28 8.18 -21.96 -13.03
C LEU A 28 8.44 -22.35 -11.57
N PHE A 29 9.00 -23.53 -11.30
CA PHE A 29 9.40 -23.89 -9.95
C PHE A 29 10.42 -22.91 -9.35
N PHE A 30 11.36 -22.41 -10.16
CA PHE A 30 12.36 -21.43 -9.73
C PHE A 30 11.91 -19.99 -9.98
N ILE A 31 11.34 -19.72 -11.15
CA ILE A 31 10.95 -18.36 -11.57
C ILE A 31 9.66 -17.92 -10.87
N GLY A 32 8.71 -18.85 -10.70
CA GLY A 32 7.39 -18.58 -10.12
C GLY A 32 7.45 -17.93 -8.74
N PRO A 33 8.22 -18.46 -7.77
CA PRO A 33 8.37 -17.81 -6.45
C PRO A 33 8.93 -16.39 -6.53
N ILE A 34 9.89 -16.12 -7.43
CA ILE A 34 10.48 -14.79 -7.61
C ILE A 34 9.42 -13.81 -8.13
N ILE A 35 8.71 -14.19 -9.20
CA ILE A 35 7.64 -13.36 -9.76
C ILE A 35 6.54 -13.13 -8.72
N ALA A 36 6.05 -14.20 -8.08
CA ALA A 36 5.01 -14.13 -7.06
C ALA A 36 5.40 -13.20 -5.92
N PHE A 37 6.64 -13.29 -5.43
CA PHE A 37 7.15 -12.38 -4.39
C PHE A 37 7.13 -10.93 -4.86
N THR A 38 7.65 -10.61 -6.06
CA THR A 38 7.70 -9.23 -6.56
C THR A 38 6.32 -8.62 -6.74
N VAL A 39 5.37 -9.37 -7.29
CA VAL A 39 3.99 -8.94 -7.49
C VAL A 39 3.32 -8.74 -6.13
N THR A 40 3.41 -9.71 -5.24
CA THR A 40 2.80 -9.63 -3.90
C THR A 40 3.37 -8.47 -3.09
N LYS A 41 4.69 -8.26 -3.11
CA LYS A 41 5.35 -7.10 -2.46
C LYS A 41 4.75 -5.79 -2.98
N ARG A 42 4.63 -5.62 -4.31
CA ARG A 42 4.08 -4.39 -4.90
C ARG A 42 2.62 -4.17 -4.52
N VAL A 43 1.79 -5.21 -4.53
CA VAL A 43 0.38 -5.11 -4.13
C VAL A 43 0.26 -4.74 -2.65
N ALA A 44 1.01 -5.40 -1.76
CA ALA A 44 0.98 -5.10 -0.33
C ALA A 44 1.42 -3.66 -0.04
N LEU A 45 2.49 -3.18 -0.69
CA LEU A 45 2.94 -1.79 -0.53
C LEU A 45 1.92 -0.78 -1.09
N ALA A 46 1.26 -1.09 -2.20
CA ALA A 46 0.20 -0.24 -2.74
C ALA A 46 -0.99 -0.12 -1.76
N LEU A 47 -1.40 -1.24 -1.15
CA LEU A 47 -2.44 -1.25 -0.13
C LEU A 47 -2.03 -0.42 1.11
N GLN A 48 -0.80 -0.58 1.59
CA GLN A 48 -0.29 0.22 2.71
C GLN A 48 -0.26 1.73 2.40
N ARG A 49 0.08 2.14 1.17
CA ARG A 49 0.02 3.55 0.75
C ARG A 49 -1.41 4.07 0.77
N LYS A 50 -2.36 3.27 0.29
CA LYS A 50 -3.78 3.63 0.32
C LYS A 50 -4.30 3.74 1.76
N ASP A 51 -3.94 2.81 2.63
CA ASP A 51 -4.29 2.86 4.04
C ASP A 51 -3.73 4.12 4.72
N ARG A 52 -2.49 4.51 4.38
CA ARG A 52 -1.87 5.76 4.85
C ARG A 52 -2.60 7.00 4.33
N GLU A 53 -2.98 7.02 3.06
CA GLU A 53 -3.77 8.11 2.48
C GLU A 53 -5.11 8.27 3.19
N ILE A 54 -5.80 7.17 3.48
CA ILE A 54 -7.07 7.16 4.22
C ILE A 54 -6.88 7.65 5.66
N ALA A 55 -5.77 7.30 6.29
CA ALA A 55 -5.45 7.78 7.63
C ALA A 55 -5.22 9.29 7.70
N LEU A 56 -4.60 9.87 6.65
CA LEU A 56 -4.28 11.30 6.57
C LEU A 56 -5.46 12.16 6.08
N HIS A 57 -6.19 11.71 5.07
CA HIS A 57 -7.19 12.52 4.36
C HIS A 57 -8.64 12.09 4.58
N GLY A 58 -8.86 11.01 5.34
CA GLY A 58 -10.18 10.41 5.48
C GLY A 58 -10.54 9.48 4.32
N ARG A 59 -11.76 8.94 4.36
CA ARG A 59 -12.23 7.98 3.35
C ARG A 59 -12.85 8.73 2.16
N GLU A 60 -12.56 8.23 0.97
CA GLU A 60 -13.23 8.64 -0.26
C GLU A 60 -14.73 8.38 -0.16
N THR A 61 -15.54 9.31 -0.65
CA THR A 61 -17.01 9.17 -0.68
C THR A 61 -17.55 9.03 -2.09
N GLY A 62 -16.73 9.33 -3.11
CA GLY A 62 -17.17 9.42 -4.51
C GLY A 62 -18.06 10.62 -4.80
N ARG A 63 -18.28 11.53 -3.82
CA ARG A 63 -19.06 12.76 -4.03
C ARG A 63 -18.14 13.88 -4.52
N ILE A 64 -18.31 14.23 -5.78
CA ILE A 64 -17.62 15.36 -6.40
C ILE A 64 -18.51 16.60 -6.28
N VAL A 65 -17.97 17.67 -5.72
CA VAL A 65 -18.64 18.97 -5.61
C VAL A 65 -17.89 19.99 -6.45
N ARG A 66 -18.63 20.78 -7.24
CA ARG A 66 -18.09 21.91 -7.98
C ARG A 66 -18.17 23.17 -7.12
N LEU A 67 -17.03 23.81 -6.90
CA LEU A 67 -16.92 25.05 -6.13
C LEU A 67 -17.37 26.26 -6.98
N PRO A 68 -17.72 27.40 -6.33
CA PRO A 68 -18.17 28.60 -7.03
C PRO A 68 -17.16 29.16 -8.06
N HIS A 69 -15.87 28.95 -7.84
CA HIS A 69 -14.78 29.30 -8.76
C HIS A 69 -14.53 28.27 -9.87
N GLY A 70 -15.31 27.20 -9.92
CA GLY A 70 -15.31 26.20 -11.00
C GLY A 70 -14.44 24.97 -10.77
N GLU A 71 -13.70 24.90 -9.66
CA GLU A 71 -12.89 23.73 -9.26
C GLU A 71 -13.77 22.55 -8.82
N PHE A 72 -13.30 21.33 -9.05
CA PHE A 72 -13.96 20.10 -8.57
C PHE A 72 -13.16 19.49 -7.44
N ILE A 73 -13.79 19.27 -6.29
CA ILE A 73 -13.19 18.60 -5.14
C ILE A 73 -13.96 17.31 -4.82
N GLU A 74 -13.24 16.26 -4.45
CA GLU A 74 -13.86 15.09 -3.83
C GLU A 74 -14.03 15.35 -2.34
N VAL A 75 -15.26 15.18 -1.85
CA VAL A 75 -15.50 15.29 -0.41
C VAL A 75 -15.06 14.00 0.26
N HIS A 76 -14.04 14.06 1.11
CA HIS A 76 -13.69 12.95 1.97
C HIS A 76 -14.52 12.99 3.26
N ALA A 77 -14.92 11.82 3.74
CA ALA A 77 -15.57 11.71 5.03
C ALA A 77 -14.52 11.47 6.12
N PRO A 78 -14.64 12.11 7.29
CA PRO A 78 -13.71 11.91 8.39
C PRO A 78 -13.73 10.45 8.84
N LEU A 79 -12.55 9.93 9.14
CA LEU A 79 -12.39 8.60 9.69
C LEU A 79 -12.51 8.63 11.21
N ASP A 80 -13.31 7.71 11.77
CA ASP A 80 -13.38 7.46 13.21
C ASP A 80 -11.98 7.20 13.80
N GLU A 81 -11.72 7.72 14.99
CA GLU A 81 -10.38 7.72 15.61
C GLU A 81 -9.87 6.29 15.87
N HIS A 82 -10.75 5.40 16.31
CA HIS A 82 -10.39 3.99 16.55
C HIS A 82 -10.06 3.26 15.24
N LYS A 83 -10.77 3.56 14.14
CA LYS A 83 -10.40 3.03 12.82
C LYS A 83 -9.05 3.57 12.34
N ARG A 84 -8.79 4.86 12.56
CA ARG A 84 -7.51 5.50 12.20
C ARG A 84 -6.34 4.87 12.95
N TYR A 85 -6.49 4.63 14.24
CA TYR A 85 -5.45 3.98 15.06
C TYR A 85 -4.99 2.64 14.47
N LYS A 86 -5.93 1.83 13.94
CA LYS A 86 -5.59 0.55 13.29
C LYS A 86 -4.77 0.71 12.02
N LEU A 87 -4.95 1.81 11.28
CA LEU A 87 -4.23 2.08 10.03
C LEU A 87 -2.80 2.57 10.27
N VAL A 88 -2.53 3.20 11.42
CA VAL A 88 -1.20 3.74 11.76
C VAL A 88 -0.43 2.91 12.77
N GLY A 89 -1.09 2.00 13.49
CA GLY A 89 -0.53 1.22 14.59
C GLY A 89 0.32 0.00 14.19
N PHE A 90 1.05 0.07 13.08
CA PHE A 90 1.91 -1.03 12.62
C PHE A 90 3.40 -0.63 12.63
N GLU A 91 4.27 -1.62 12.83
CA GLU A 91 5.71 -1.42 12.80
C GLU A 91 6.26 -1.51 11.36
N SER A 92 7.17 -0.60 11.02
CA SER A 92 7.81 -0.53 9.70
C SER A 92 9.34 -0.63 9.83
N PRO A 93 9.94 -1.83 9.68
CA PRO A 93 11.36 -2.05 9.87
C PRO A 93 12.22 -1.24 8.90
N VAL A 94 13.21 -0.52 9.44
CA VAL A 94 14.16 0.27 8.65
C VAL A 94 15.26 -0.60 8.02
N PRO A 95 15.72 -0.26 6.80
CA PRO A 95 16.95 -0.83 6.24
C PRO A 95 18.12 -0.70 7.21
N LEU A 96 18.85 -1.79 7.41
CA LEU A 96 20.03 -1.80 8.28
C LEU A 96 21.29 -1.45 7.47
N PRO A 97 22.06 -0.41 7.86
CA PRO A 97 23.31 -0.09 7.20
C PRO A 97 24.39 -1.14 7.51
N ALA A 98 25.43 -1.19 6.67
CA ALA A 98 26.57 -2.09 6.88
C ALA A 98 27.39 -1.59 8.08
N VAL A 99 27.60 -2.44 9.09
CA VAL A 99 28.33 -2.08 10.30
C VAL A 99 29.77 -2.59 10.24
N PRO A 100 30.80 -1.74 10.45
CA PRO A 100 32.18 -2.20 10.55
C PRO A 100 32.40 -3.14 11.76
N ASN A 101 33.32 -4.09 11.63
CA ASN A 101 33.73 -4.94 12.76
C ASN A 101 34.64 -4.17 13.75
N GLU A 102 35.11 -4.86 14.80
CA GLU A 102 36.03 -4.30 15.81
C GLU A 102 37.33 -3.71 15.22
N HIS A 103 37.74 -4.17 14.04
CA HIS A 103 38.91 -3.67 13.31
C HIS A 103 38.58 -2.52 12.33
N GLY A 104 37.34 -2.00 12.34
CA GLY A 104 36.89 -0.93 11.45
C GLY A 104 36.69 -1.36 9.99
N VAL A 105 36.73 -2.66 9.69
CA VAL A 105 36.59 -3.18 8.32
C VAL A 105 35.19 -3.72 8.09
N VAL A 106 34.53 -3.24 7.03
CA VAL A 106 33.23 -3.79 6.58
C VAL A 106 33.48 -5.04 5.74
N THR A 107 33.16 -6.20 6.30
CA THR A 107 33.33 -7.48 5.62
C THR A 107 32.40 -7.61 4.40
N SER A 108 32.80 -8.39 3.38
CA SER A 108 31.96 -8.63 2.19
C SER A 108 30.62 -9.28 2.53
N LYS A 109 30.57 -10.11 3.57
CA LYS A 109 29.33 -10.71 4.08
C LYS A 109 28.39 -9.63 4.62
N GLU A 110 28.94 -8.68 5.38
CA GLU A 110 28.19 -7.57 5.95
C GLU A 110 27.67 -6.60 4.88
N LYS A 111 28.48 -6.29 3.87
CA LYS A 111 28.01 -5.51 2.70
C LYS A 111 26.84 -6.18 1.99
N ARG A 112 26.87 -7.51 1.82
CA ARG A 112 25.77 -8.27 1.21
C ARG A 112 24.52 -8.26 2.09
N ARG A 113 24.66 -8.41 3.42
CA ARG A 113 23.55 -8.31 4.38
C ARG A 113 22.86 -6.96 4.29
N ALA A 114 23.64 -5.88 4.33
CA ALA A 114 23.12 -4.53 4.23
C ALA A 114 22.43 -4.28 2.89
N LYS A 115 23.03 -4.71 1.76
CA LYS A 115 22.40 -4.58 0.44
C LYS A 115 21.09 -5.35 0.33
N LEU A 116 21.00 -6.56 0.91
CA LEU A 116 19.76 -7.34 0.93
C LEU A 116 18.70 -6.67 1.81
N SER A 117 19.09 -6.15 2.98
CA SER A 117 18.20 -5.39 3.87
C SER A 117 17.67 -4.14 3.18
N GLN A 118 18.54 -3.38 2.52
CA GLN A 118 18.17 -2.22 1.71
C GLN A 118 17.17 -2.62 0.62
N TRP A 119 17.52 -3.58 -0.23
CA TRP A 119 16.63 -4.02 -1.30
C TRP A 119 15.25 -4.48 -0.81
N PHE A 120 15.19 -5.10 0.37
CA PHE A 120 13.92 -5.56 0.94
C PHE A 120 13.08 -4.42 1.52
N PHE A 121 13.69 -3.54 2.34
CA PHE A 121 12.98 -2.53 3.17
C PHE A 121 13.02 -1.09 2.63
N GLU A 122 13.74 -0.82 1.54
CA GLU A 122 13.83 0.53 0.96
C GLU A 122 12.47 1.07 0.53
N ASP A 123 11.64 0.25 -0.10
CA ASP A 123 10.30 0.64 -0.59
C ASP A 123 9.21 0.69 0.51
N ARG A 124 9.59 0.52 1.78
CA ARG A 124 8.63 0.37 2.88
C ARG A 124 7.73 1.61 3.01
N VAL A 125 6.48 1.39 3.42
CA VAL A 125 5.57 2.47 3.81
C VAL A 125 5.70 2.68 5.31
N ALA A 126 6.03 3.90 5.72
CA ALA A 126 6.05 4.28 7.13
C ALA A 126 4.63 4.66 7.60
N PRO A 127 4.24 4.31 8.84
CA PRO A 127 2.98 4.78 9.39
C PRO A 127 2.96 6.32 9.45
N ALA A 128 1.77 6.92 9.29
CA ALA A 128 1.60 8.37 9.39
C ALA A 128 1.96 8.85 10.81
N THR A 129 2.81 9.86 10.89
CA THR A 129 3.25 10.43 12.18
C THR A 129 2.20 11.39 12.74
N PRO A 130 2.18 11.65 14.07
CA PRO A 130 1.26 12.63 14.66
C PRO A 130 1.36 14.02 14.02
N ALA A 131 2.58 14.49 13.74
CA ALA A 131 2.80 15.77 13.08
C ALA A 131 2.21 15.83 11.66
N GLU A 132 2.31 14.74 10.89
CA GLU A 132 1.69 14.64 9.56
C GLU A 132 0.15 14.60 9.65
N LEU A 133 -0.41 13.94 10.66
CA LEU A 133 -1.85 13.89 10.91
C LEU A 133 -2.41 15.28 11.29
N GLU A 134 -1.70 16.02 12.13
CA GLU A 134 -2.05 17.40 12.49
C GLU A 134 -2.00 18.33 11.27
N ALA A 135 -0.94 18.25 10.46
CA ALA A 135 -0.81 19.03 9.24
C ALA A 135 -1.93 18.72 8.24
N ALA A 136 -2.26 17.44 8.03
CA ALA A 136 -3.32 17.04 7.11
C ALA A 136 -4.70 17.59 7.54
N HIS A 137 -5.02 17.55 8.83
CA HIS A 137 -6.29 18.10 9.34
C HIS A 137 -6.33 19.63 9.42
N GLY A 138 -5.19 20.29 9.64
CA GLY A 138 -5.10 21.76 9.68
C GLY A 138 -5.50 22.44 8.37
N HIS A 139 -5.31 21.77 7.23
CA HIS A 139 -5.74 22.26 5.91
C HIS A 139 -7.25 22.10 5.64
N HIS A 140 -7.95 21.21 6.34
CA HIS A 140 -9.40 21.01 6.17
C HIS A 140 -10.25 22.04 6.93
N GLY A 141 -9.73 22.65 8.00
CA GLY A 141 -10.47 23.65 8.80
C GLY A 141 -10.78 24.96 8.06
N ALA A 142 -10.12 25.24 6.93
CA ALA A 142 -10.38 26.45 6.15
C ALA A 142 -11.63 26.36 5.24
N HIS A 143 -12.15 25.16 4.98
CA HIS A 143 -13.33 24.94 4.11
C HIS A 143 -14.61 24.57 4.87
N GLU A 144 -14.54 24.36 6.18
CA GLU A 144 -15.69 23.98 7.03
C GLU A 144 -16.49 25.19 7.56
N ALA A 145 -16.11 26.43 7.20
CA ALA A 145 -16.79 27.66 7.64
C ALA A 145 -17.97 28.10 6.74
N ILE A 146 -18.66 27.19 6.06
CA ILE A 146 -19.94 27.51 5.40
C ILE A 146 -21.05 26.73 6.11
N GLU A 147 -21.62 27.40 7.11
CA GLU A 147 -22.74 26.97 7.93
C GLU A 147 -23.95 26.49 7.11
N PRO A 148 -24.73 25.49 7.60
CA PRO A 148 -26.04 25.22 7.07
C PRO A 148 -27.01 26.25 7.65
N ALA A 149 -27.37 27.29 6.89
CA ALA A 149 -28.43 28.20 7.28
C ALA A 149 -29.76 27.42 7.44
N GLU A 150 -30.21 27.27 8.69
CA GLU A 150 -31.55 26.80 9.04
C GLU A 150 -32.61 27.65 8.32
N SER A 151 -33.41 27.02 7.46
CA SER A 151 -34.62 27.64 6.92
C SER A 151 -35.81 27.31 7.83
N GLN A 152 -35.95 28.05 8.92
CA GLN A 152 -37.26 28.21 9.58
C GLN A 152 -38.11 29.14 8.71
N LYS A 153 -38.99 28.55 7.88
CA LYS A 153 -40.13 29.29 7.33
C LYS A 153 -41.28 29.27 8.32
N THR A 154 -41.41 30.36 9.07
CA THR A 154 -42.66 30.75 9.72
C THR A 154 -43.67 31.15 8.64
N LEU A 155 -44.77 30.41 8.54
CA LEU A 155 -45.93 30.82 7.75
C LEU A 155 -46.82 31.68 8.65
N SER A 156 -46.84 32.99 8.41
CA SER A 156 -47.96 33.85 8.79
C SER A 156 -48.58 34.45 7.53
N HIS A 157 -49.79 34.02 7.19
CA HIS A 157 -50.92 34.89 6.91
C HIS A 157 -52.20 34.07 6.80
#